data_AF-A0A2S6NC60-F1
#
_entry.id   AF-A0A2S6NC60-F1
#
_cell.length_a   1.000
_cell.length_b   1.000
_cell.length_c   1.000
_cell.angle_alpha   90.00
_cell.angle_beta   90.00
_cell.angle_gamma   90.00
#
_symmetry.space_group_name_H-M   'P 1'
#
loop_
_entity.id
_entity.type
_entity.pdbx_description
1 polymer ?
#
loop_
_entity_poly.entity_id
_entity_poly.type
_entity_poly.pdbx_seq_one_letter_code
_entity_poly.pdbx_strand_id
1 'polypeptide(L)'
;MVGWPARGLPSRWGRIAALLVLGLWLVPGRTAAAPPRTTLHYAPNHNFALDGTFLPAKAGFNLADVSGPNDFRHLRPGNSALIWIGRCNGVDESFVRLMQTFSGVTNLFGFMLMDDPDPRLLAKVSNPSHACPVDNLRAEVDWIHAHFAGAKAVIVLMNMGSASQPSFKDTYEPSNSHVDLFGLAAYPCRTDLGGCDYDIIDRYVGAASEAGISSDHVVPIYQTFGEGDWVAGTGRYIMPDATQETAILSRWHQLVPAPDMDMAYSWGSQRGDRALENSAELQAIFAKHNTTTANELVP
;
A
#
# COMPACT_ATOMS: atom_id res chain seq x y z
N MET A 1 -83.70 -9.13 -33.57
CA MET A 1 -83.83 -7.65 -33.63
C MET A 1 -82.41 -7.11 -33.85
N VAL A 2 -81.93 -7.08 -35.10
CA VAL A 2 -81.93 -5.93 -36.04
C VAL A 2 -81.19 -4.74 -35.43
N GLY A 3 -80.09 -4.20 -35.95
CA GLY A 3 -79.34 -4.47 -37.18
C GLY A 3 -78.06 -3.60 -37.27
N TRP A 4 -77.22 -3.89 -38.26
CA TRP A 4 -76.27 -2.94 -38.85
C TRP A 4 -77.04 -1.96 -39.76
N PRO A 5 -76.59 -0.70 -39.97
CA PRO A 5 -75.44 -0.36 -40.85
C PRO A 5 -74.71 0.93 -40.34
N ALA A 6 -73.79 1.66 -40.99
CA ALA A 6 -73.30 1.78 -42.37
C ALA A 6 -71.94 2.52 -42.35
N ARG A 7 -71.18 2.39 -43.45
CA ARG A 7 -69.96 3.15 -43.79
C ARG A 7 -70.29 4.58 -44.27
N GLY A 8 -69.35 5.51 -44.09
CA GLY A 8 -69.32 6.82 -44.75
C GLY A 8 -68.00 7.58 -44.54
N LEU A 9 -67.19 7.67 -45.60
CA LEU A 9 -65.92 8.41 -45.86
C LEU A 9 -66.09 9.97 -45.81
N PRO A 10 -65.10 10.85 -46.15
CA PRO A 10 -63.62 10.79 -46.16
C PRO A 10 -62.87 12.07 -45.65
N SER A 11 -61.55 11.92 -45.44
CA SER A 11 -60.44 12.84 -45.82
C SER A 11 -60.28 14.28 -45.28
N ARG A 12 -58.98 14.60 -45.09
CA ARG A 12 -58.29 15.92 -45.17
C ARG A 12 -57.99 16.66 -43.86
N TRP A 13 -56.92 16.24 -43.20
CA TRP A 13 -56.03 17.10 -42.39
C TRP A 13 -54.63 16.49 -42.57
N GLY A 14 -53.60 17.17 -43.04
CA GLY A 14 -53.10 18.48 -42.65
C GLY A 14 -51.63 18.24 -42.32
N ARG A 15 -50.73 18.68 -43.19
CA ARG A 15 -49.28 18.56 -42.99
C ARG A 15 -48.90 19.38 -41.74
N ILE A 16 -48.35 18.74 -40.72
CA ILE A 16 -47.57 19.41 -39.67
C ILE A 16 -46.18 18.77 -39.68
N ALA A 17 -45.19 19.58 -40.04
CA ALA A 17 -43.78 19.23 -39.91
C ALA A 17 -43.43 19.18 -38.42
N ALA A 18 -43.00 18.02 -37.92
CA ALA A 18 -42.39 17.91 -36.61
C ALA A 18 -40.89 18.23 -36.74
N LEU A 19 -40.48 19.36 -36.16
CA LEU A 19 -39.08 19.67 -35.88
C LEU A 19 -38.56 18.67 -34.83
N LEU A 20 -37.69 17.75 -35.27
CA LEU A 20 -36.88 16.91 -34.39
C LEU A 20 -35.76 17.78 -33.80
N VAL A 21 -35.95 18.23 -32.56
CA VAL A 21 -34.85 18.74 -31.74
C VAL A 21 -34.12 17.52 -31.17
N LEU A 22 -33.02 17.12 -31.79
CA LEU A 22 -32.06 16.20 -31.19
C LEU A 22 -31.35 16.93 -30.05
N GLY A 23 -31.82 16.70 -28.83
CA GLY A 23 -31.05 17.03 -27.63
C GLY A 23 -29.85 16.07 -27.53
N LEU A 24 -28.67 16.56 -27.92
CA LEU A 24 -27.40 15.92 -27.61
C LEU A 24 -27.23 16.00 -26.08
N TRP A 25 -27.54 14.91 -25.37
CA TRP A 25 -27.08 14.74 -24.00
C TRP A 25 -25.57 14.52 -24.06
N LEU A 26 -24.80 15.56 -23.77
CA LEU A 26 -23.39 15.46 -23.44
C LEU A 26 -23.29 14.63 -22.15
N VAL A 27 -23.04 13.34 -22.31
CA VAL A 27 -22.54 12.50 -21.21
C VAL A 27 -21.18 13.10 -20.83
N PRO A 28 -20.96 13.53 -19.59
CA PRO A 28 -19.63 13.96 -19.17
C PRO A 28 -18.70 12.77 -19.38
N GLY A 29 -17.71 12.93 -20.27
CA GLY A 29 -16.66 11.95 -20.42
C GLY A 29 -16.02 11.73 -19.05
N ARG A 30 -15.96 10.49 -18.59
CA ARG A 30 -15.09 10.12 -17.47
C ARG A 30 -13.69 10.58 -17.87
N THR A 31 -13.21 11.64 -17.24
CA THR A 31 -11.78 11.93 -17.23
C THR A 31 -11.10 10.67 -16.71
N ALA A 32 -10.21 10.08 -17.51
CA ALA A 32 -9.35 9.01 -17.03
C ALA A 32 -8.68 9.54 -15.76
N ALA A 33 -8.78 8.80 -14.65
CA ALA A 33 -8.03 9.11 -13.45
C ALA A 33 -6.54 9.18 -13.85
N ALA A 34 -5.84 10.20 -13.37
CA ALA A 34 -4.39 10.26 -13.56
C ALA A 34 -3.77 8.97 -12.99
N PRO A 35 -2.72 8.42 -13.62
CA PRO A 35 -2.02 7.27 -13.05
C PRO A 35 -1.50 7.67 -11.66
N PRO A 36 -1.46 6.75 -10.69
CA PRO A 36 -1.02 6.97 -9.35
C PRO A 36 0.39 7.45 -9.31
N ARG A 37 0.57 8.43 -8.44
CA ARG A 37 1.81 9.17 -8.37
C ARG A 37 2.36 9.05 -6.97
N THR A 38 3.06 7.95 -6.71
CA THR A 38 4.10 7.97 -5.69
C THR A 38 5.45 8.05 -6.38
N THR A 39 6.31 8.93 -5.88
CA THR A 39 7.71 8.98 -6.29
C THR A 39 8.61 8.20 -5.35
N LEU A 40 8.08 7.59 -4.30
CA LEU A 40 8.85 6.89 -3.28
C LEU A 40 8.45 5.41 -3.27
N HIS A 41 9.43 4.58 -3.59
CA HIS A 41 9.27 3.13 -3.74
C HIS A 41 10.22 2.42 -2.79
N TYR A 42 9.66 1.64 -1.88
CA TYR A 42 10.37 0.91 -0.84
C TYR A 42 10.40 -0.59 -1.12
N ALA A 43 11.51 -1.25 -0.81
CA ALA A 43 11.58 -2.70 -0.77
C ALA A 43 12.57 -3.12 0.30
N PRO A 44 12.14 -3.61 1.47
CA PRO A 44 13.03 -3.87 2.60
C PRO A 44 13.87 -5.14 2.44
N ASN A 45 14.77 -5.34 3.40
CA ASN A 45 15.62 -6.51 3.59
C ASN A 45 16.74 -6.65 2.54
N HIS A 46 17.96 -6.91 3.00
CA HIS A 46 19.14 -7.10 2.15
C HIS A 46 19.37 -5.96 1.14
N ASN A 47 19.16 -4.70 1.57
CA ASN A 47 19.21 -3.54 0.69
C ASN A 47 20.62 -3.15 0.22
N PHE A 48 21.64 -3.45 1.00
CA PHE A 48 23.01 -3.01 0.72
C PHE A 48 23.94 -4.21 0.52
N ALA A 49 24.69 -4.19 -0.58
CA ALA A 49 25.84 -5.07 -0.74
C ALA A 49 26.98 -4.67 0.22
N LEU A 50 27.98 -5.54 0.35
CA LEU A 50 29.15 -5.29 1.21
C LEU A 50 29.93 -4.01 0.86
N ASP A 51 29.86 -3.58 -0.40
CA ASP A 51 30.48 -2.33 -0.88
C ASP A 51 29.58 -1.10 -0.67
N GLY A 52 28.41 -1.28 -0.07
CA GLY A 52 27.41 -0.25 0.16
C GLY A 52 26.52 0.05 -1.05
N THR A 53 26.56 -0.75 -2.11
CA THR A 53 25.63 -0.55 -3.23
C THR A 53 24.19 -0.80 -2.79
N PHE A 54 23.31 0.19 -2.94
CA PHE A 54 21.87 0.05 -2.74
C PHE A 54 21.27 -0.80 -3.88
N LEU A 55 21.01 -2.07 -3.59
CA LEU A 55 20.66 -3.10 -4.55
C LEU A 55 19.29 -2.87 -5.22
N PRO A 56 18.21 -2.47 -4.51
CA PRO A 56 16.92 -2.16 -5.13
C PRO A 56 16.93 -1.09 -6.21
N ALA A 57 17.92 -0.18 -6.22
CA ALA A 57 17.99 0.91 -7.20
C ALA A 57 17.97 0.43 -8.66
N LYS A 58 18.47 -0.78 -8.95
CA LYS A 58 18.44 -1.35 -10.31
C LYS A 58 17.02 -1.62 -10.82
N ALA A 59 16.04 -1.74 -9.92
CA ALA A 59 14.63 -1.89 -10.23
C ALA A 59 13.83 -0.60 -9.96
N GLY A 60 14.50 0.55 -9.85
CA GLY A 60 13.86 1.86 -9.71
C GLY A 60 13.39 2.20 -8.29
N PHE A 61 13.68 1.38 -7.29
CA PHE A 61 13.40 1.72 -5.90
C PHE A 61 14.34 2.83 -5.42
N ASN A 62 13.83 3.75 -4.62
CA ASN A 62 14.55 4.95 -4.17
C ASN A 62 14.32 5.30 -2.69
N LEU A 63 13.48 4.54 -1.98
CA LEU A 63 13.38 4.58 -0.53
C LEU A 63 14.18 3.40 0.03
N ALA A 64 15.29 3.71 0.70
CA ALA A 64 16.21 2.70 1.23
C ALA A 64 15.82 2.29 2.65
N ASP A 65 15.87 0.98 2.90
CA ASP A 65 15.70 0.35 4.21
C ASP A 65 16.98 0.49 5.02
N VAL A 66 16.97 1.40 5.98
CA VAL A 66 18.13 1.74 6.80
C VAL A 66 17.92 1.23 8.22
N SER A 67 18.85 0.40 8.68
CA SER A 67 18.83 -0.15 10.03
C SER A 67 19.93 0.44 10.92
N GLY A 68 20.85 1.22 10.36
CA GLY A 68 21.84 1.93 11.17
C GLY A 68 22.56 3.09 10.49
N PRO A 69 23.30 3.91 11.28
CA PRO A 69 23.97 5.11 10.79
C PRO A 69 24.95 4.89 9.64
N ASN A 70 25.51 3.68 9.52
CA ASN A 70 26.47 3.36 8.47
C ASN A 70 25.83 3.31 7.08
N ASP A 71 24.55 2.95 7.00
CA ASP A 71 23.82 2.81 5.73
C ASP A 71 23.60 4.18 5.06
N PHE A 72 23.50 5.27 5.83
CA PHE A 72 23.33 6.62 5.27
C PHE A 72 24.50 7.07 4.41
N ARG A 73 25.72 6.61 4.70
CA ARG A 73 26.92 6.94 3.88
C ARG A 73 26.81 6.41 2.46
N HIS A 74 25.88 5.48 2.23
CA HIS A 74 25.67 4.81 0.97
C HIS A 74 24.45 5.36 0.20
N LEU A 75 23.68 6.26 0.81
CA LEU A 75 22.57 6.93 0.12
C LEU A 75 23.11 7.93 -0.89
N ARG A 76 22.89 7.61 -2.16
CA ARG A 76 23.22 8.51 -3.26
C ARG A 76 22.20 9.67 -3.32
N PRO A 77 22.58 10.82 -3.91
CA PRO A 77 21.61 11.86 -4.24
C PRO A 77 20.42 11.27 -5.01
N GLY A 78 19.20 11.64 -4.62
CA GLY A 78 17.96 11.11 -5.20
C GLY A 78 17.31 9.96 -4.44
N ASN A 79 17.99 9.38 -3.44
CA ASN A 79 17.40 8.38 -2.55
C ASN A 79 17.04 8.96 -1.19
N SER A 80 15.94 8.49 -0.62
CA SER A 80 15.50 8.80 0.74
C SER A 80 15.68 7.59 1.64
N ALA A 81 15.72 7.82 2.96
CA ALA A 81 15.79 6.76 3.97
C ALA A 81 14.43 6.54 4.65
N LEU A 82 14.04 5.28 4.80
CA LEU A 82 13.05 4.85 5.77
C LEU A 82 13.76 3.99 6.82
N ILE A 83 13.69 4.41 8.08
CA ILE A 83 14.46 3.78 9.15
C ILE A 83 13.61 2.76 9.89
N TRP A 84 14.05 1.51 9.95
CA TRP A 84 13.40 0.47 10.75
C TRP A 84 13.72 0.64 12.25
N ILE A 85 12.68 0.67 13.07
CA ILE A 85 12.79 0.87 14.52
C ILE A 85 12.51 -0.41 15.31
N GLY A 86 11.46 -1.14 14.92
CA GLY A 86 11.13 -2.50 15.37
C GLY A 86 10.92 -2.63 16.88
N ARG A 87 10.36 -1.61 17.53
CA ARG A 87 10.04 -1.61 18.97
C ARG A 87 8.81 -0.76 19.23
N CYS A 88 8.15 -0.99 20.37
CA CYS A 88 6.98 -0.23 20.81
C CYS A 88 6.86 -0.19 22.35
N ASN A 89 7.93 0.26 23.00
CA ASN A 89 8.00 0.36 24.46
C ASN A 89 7.60 1.75 24.97
N GLY A 90 7.31 2.69 24.06
CA GLY A 90 7.16 4.10 24.36
C GLY A 90 8.50 4.84 24.30
N VAL A 91 8.47 6.12 24.66
CA VAL A 91 9.65 6.99 24.69
C VAL A 91 10.51 6.69 25.93
N ASP A 92 11.11 5.51 25.96
CA ASP A 92 12.08 5.12 26.97
C ASP A 92 13.51 5.58 26.60
N GLU A 93 14.46 5.38 27.52
CA GLU A 93 15.86 5.76 27.28
C GLU A 93 16.49 5.05 26.08
N SER A 94 16.05 3.84 25.76
CA SER A 94 16.55 3.05 24.64
C SER A 94 16.05 3.60 23.30
N PHE A 95 14.78 4.00 23.24
CA PHE A 95 14.17 4.68 22.11
C PHE A 95 14.89 6.00 21.85
N VAL A 96 15.00 6.87 22.85
CA VAL A 96 15.67 8.18 22.69
C VAL A 96 17.12 8.01 22.23
N ARG A 97 17.87 7.05 22.80
CA ARG A 97 19.26 6.79 22.41
C ARG A 97 19.36 6.32 20.97
N LEU A 98 18.46 5.44 20.51
CA LEU A 98 18.42 5.02 19.12
C LEU A 98 18.14 6.21 18.21
N MET A 99 17.09 6.97 18.49
CA MET A 99 16.66 8.08 17.65
C MET A 99 17.76 9.15 17.52
N GLN A 100 18.50 9.41 18.58
CA GLN A 100 19.65 10.32 18.56
C GLN A 100 20.72 9.92 17.53
N THR A 101 20.89 8.64 17.21
CA THR A 101 21.85 8.19 16.19
C THR A 101 21.51 8.65 14.77
N PHE A 102 20.25 9.07 14.55
CA PHE A 102 19.75 9.56 13.27
C PHE A 102 19.68 11.09 13.20
N SER A 103 20.16 11.79 14.23
CA SER A 103 20.18 13.26 14.24
C SER A 103 21.08 13.80 13.11
N GLY A 104 20.54 14.70 12.29
CA GLY A 104 21.27 15.33 11.19
C GLY A 104 21.26 14.55 9.88
N VAL A 105 20.51 13.44 9.78
CA VAL A 105 20.23 12.79 8.49
C VAL A 105 19.41 13.74 7.61
N THR A 106 19.94 14.13 6.44
CA THR A 106 19.31 15.15 5.58
C THR A 106 18.33 14.59 4.54
N ASN A 107 18.40 13.29 4.23
CA ASN A 107 17.53 12.64 3.22
C ASN A 107 16.56 11.66 3.90
N LEU A 108 16.06 12.02 5.08
CA LEU A 108 15.12 11.20 5.84
C LEU A 108 13.70 11.39 5.30
N PHE A 109 13.06 10.29 4.89
CA PHE A 109 11.61 10.30 4.66
C PHE A 109 10.85 10.03 5.96
N GLY A 110 11.29 9.04 6.74
CA GLY A 110 10.56 8.67 7.95
C GLY A 110 11.10 7.47 8.70
N PHE A 111 10.26 6.96 9.59
CA PHE A 111 10.54 5.81 10.46
C PHE A 111 9.44 4.76 10.29
N MET A 112 9.84 3.53 9.98
CA MET A 112 8.98 2.35 10.08
C MET A 112 9.05 1.82 11.51
N LEU A 113 8.01 2.10 12.29
CA LEU A 113 8.00 1.86 13.73
C LEU A 113 7.87 0.37 14.05
N MET A 114 6.85 -0.27 13.49
CA MET A 114 6.54 -1.67 13.74
C MET A 114 5.87 -2.32 12.53
N ASP A 115 6.16 -3.60 12.37
CA ASP A 115 5.41 -4.54 11.54
C ASP A 115 4.46 -5.33 12.44
N ASP A 116 3.24 -5.50 11.98
CA ASP A 116 2.14 -6.16 12.68
C ASP A 116 2.06 -5.79 14.18
N PRO A 117 1.90 -4.51 14.57
CA PRO A 117 1.76 -4.16 15.97
C PRO A 117 0.40 -4.63 16.51
N ASP A 118 0.39 -5.19 17.72
CA ASP A 118 -0.79 -5.69 18.42
C ASP A 118 -1.09 -4.80 19.65
N PRO A 119 -2.20 -4.04 19.65
CA PRO A 119 -2.52 -3.08 20.71
C PRO A 119 -3.11 -3.73 21.96
N ARG A 120 -3.39 -5.04 21.91
CA ARG A 120 -3.97 -5.76 23.05
C ARG A 120 -2.95 -5.84 24.17
N LEU A 121 -3.47 -6.01 25.39
CA LEU A 121 -2.63 -6.26 26.57
C LEU A 121 -1.69 -7.44 26.32
N LEU A 122 -0.43 -7.35 26.78
CA LEU A 122 0.62 -8.34 26.55
C LEU A 122 0.16 -9.79 26.83
N ALA A 123 -0.65 -10.01 27.87
CA ALA A 123 -1.19 -11.34 28.21
C ALA A 123 -2.13 -11.94 27.15
N LYS A 124 -2.58 -11.15 26.17
CA LYS A 124 -3.46 -11.53 25.06
C LYS A 124 -2.75 -11.55 23.71
N VAL A 125 -1.47 -11.16 23.65
CA VAL A 125 -0.67 -11.13 22.43
C VAL A 125 -0.03 -12.50 22.21
N SER A 126 -0.21 -13.08 21.02
CA SER A 126 0.32 -14.42 20.71
C SER A 126 1.83 -14.43 20.50
N ASN A 127 2.39 -13.31 20.02
CA ASN A 127 3.83 -13.10 19.89
C ASN A 127 4.23 -11.81 20.63
N PRO A 128 4.94 -11.90 21.78
CA PRO A 128 5.34 -10.73 22.55
C PRO A 128 6.11 -9.65 21.76
N SER A 129 6.79 -10.02 20.66
CA SER A 129 7.50 -9.03 19.83
C SER A 129 6.55 -8.12 19.04
N HIS A 130 5.25 -8.43 18.97
CA HIS A 130 4.24 -7.59 18.32
C HIS A 130 3.52 -6.69 19.32
N ALA A 131 3.68 -6.90 20.63
CA ALA A 131 2.96 -6.13 21.63
C ALA A 131 3.30 -4.64 21.51
N CYS A 132 2.28 -3.81 21.31
CA CYS A 132 2.45 -2.39 21.05
C CYS A 132 1.23 -1.60 21.54
N PRO A 133 1.12 -1.28 22.85
CA PRO A 133 0.02 -0.48 23.35
C PRO A 133 -0.13 0.83 22.57
N VAL A 134 -1.37 1.24 22.27
CA VAL A 134 -1.65 2.47 21.48
C VAL A 134 -0.97 3.70 22.09
N ASP A 135 -0.95 3.82 23.42
CA ASP A 135 -0.31 4.95 24.10
C ASP A 135 1.22 4.95 23.95
N ASN A 136 1.86 3.77 23.85
CA ASN A 136 3.29 3.67 23.59
C ASN A 136 3.61 4.13 22.17
N LEU A 137 2.87 3.60 21.19
CA LEU A 137 3.05 3.97 19.79
C LEU A 137 2.83 5.48 19.60
N ARG A 138 1.74 6.02 20.15
CA ARG A 138 1.44 7.46 20.08
C ARG A 138 2.57 8.30 20.66
N ALA A 139 3.10 7.93 21.83
CA ALA A 139 4.19 8.66 22.45
C ALA A 139 5.46 8.65 21.58
N GLU A 140 5.80 7.51 20.96
CA GLU A 140 6.93 7.40 20.03
C GLU A 140 6.74 8.28 18.79
N VAL A 141 5.54 8.28 18.20
CA VAL A 141 5.19 9.13 17.05
C VAL A 141 5.24 10.62 17.40
N ASP A 142 4.63 11.02 18.52
CA ASP A 142 4.65 12.41 19.01
C ASP A 142 6.10 12.90 19.20
N TRP A 143 6.95 12.04 19.75
CA TRP A 143 8.36 12.36 19.93
C TRP A 143 9.06 12.51 18.57
N ILE A 144 8.80 11.64 17.59
CA ILE A 144 9.34 11.76 16.24
C ILE A 144 8.95 13.10 15.61
N HIS A 145 7.65 13.44 15.60
CA HIS A 145 7.18 14.69 14.99
C HIS A 145 7.76 15.93 15.67
N ALA A 146 8.02 15.87 16.98
CA ALA A 146 8.64 16.96 17.72
C ALA A 146 10.15 17.15 17.44
N HIS A 147 10.87 16.12 17.00
CA HIS A 147 12.33 16.14 16.86
C HIS A 147 12.83 16.00 15.41
N PHE A 148 12.03 15.41 14.53
CA PHE A 148 12.34 15.16 13.13
C PHE A 148 11.30 15.84 12.25
N ALA A 149 11.50 17.13 11.99
CA ALA A 149 10.58 17.94 11.20
C ALA A 149 10.33 17.31 9.82
N GLY A 150 9.06 17.02 9.53
CA GLY A 150 8.62 16.46 8.25
C GLY A 150 8.83 14.95 8.08
N ALA A 151 9.41 14.25 9.06
CA ALA A 151 9.55 12.80 8.99
C ALA A 151 8.20 12.11 9.19
N LYS A 152 7.90 11.12 8.35
CA LYS A 152 6.71 10.27 8.44
C LYS A 152 6.89 9.16 9.46
N ALA A 153 5.87 8.87 10.24
CA ALA A 153 5.74 7.64 11.01
C ALA A 153 4.92 6.61 10.22
N VAL A 154 5.48 5.42 10.04
CA VAL A 154 4.88 4.33 9.25
C VAL A 154 4.75 3.08 10.10
N ILE A 155 3.63 2.36 9.98
CA ILE A 155 3.48 0.99 10.50
C ILE A 155 2.91 0.09 9.41
N VAL A 156 3.09 -1.22 9.53
CA VAL A 156 2.32 -2.22 8.77
C VAL A 156 1.27 -2.81 9.71
N LEU A 157 -0.01 -2.74 9.34
CA LEU A 157 -1.10 -3.11 10.24
C LEU A 157 -1.26 -4.63 10.37
N MET A 158 -1.32 -5.11 11.61
CA MET A 158 -1.78 -6.46 11.91
C MET A 158 -3.25 -6.61 11.53
N ASN A 159 -3.56 -7.58 10.69
CA ASN A 159 -4.94 -8.00 10.47
C ASN A 159 -5.45 -8.77 11.71
N MET A 160 -6.43 -8.21 12.42
CA MET A 160 -7.04 -8.83 13.59
C MET A 160 -8.16 -9.83 13.25
N GLY A 161 -8.56 -9.87 11.98
CA GLY A 161 -9.57 -10.78 11.44
C GLY A 161 -8.96 -11.95 10.67
N SER A 162 -9.70 -12.44 9.68
CA SER A 162 -9.22 -13.45 8.74
C SER A 162 -8.85 -12.82 7.40
N ALA A 163 -8.26 -13.58 6.48
CA ALA A 163 -8.01 -13.10 5.11
C ALA A 163 -9.30 -12.85 4.30
N SER A 164 -10.39 -13.55 4.62
CA SER A 164 -11.69 -13.38 3.96
C SER A 164 -12.55 -12.32 4.61
N GLN A 165 -12.26 -11.97 5.88
CA GLN A 165 -12.94 -10.92 6.65
C GLN A 165 -11.87 -10.18 7.49
N PRO A 166 -11.02 -9.37 6.84
CA PRO A 166 -10.00 -8.62 7.55
C PRO A 166 -10.64 -7.58 8.46
N SER A 167 -9.95 -7.21 9.54
CA SER A 167 -10.40 -6.17 10.44
C SER A 167 -9.20 -5.46 11.07
N PHE A 168 -9.25 -4.14 11.04
CA PHE A 168 -8.34 -3.25 11.78
C PHE A 168 -9.10 -2.45 12.85
N LYS A 169 -10.34 -2.86 13.15
CA LYS A 169 -11.16 -2.18 14.14
C LYS A 169 -10.54 -2.29 15.53
N ASP A 170 -10.67 -1.21 16.31
CA ASP A 170 -10.17 -1.11 17.69
C ASP A 170 -8.64 -1.32 17.79
N THR A 171 -7.90 -1.01 16.72
CA THR A 171 -6.43 -1.00 16.72
C THR A 171 -5.85 0.41 16.64
N TYR A 172 -5.35 0.82 15.47
CA TYR A 172 -4.69 2.09 15.24
C TYR A 172 -5.38 2.82 14.09
N GLU A 173 -5.61 4.11 14.30
CA GLU A 173 -6.08 5.07 13.32
C GLU A 173 -5.32 6.40 13.53
N PRO A 174 -5.31 7.32 12.56
CA PRO A 174 -4.61 8.59 12.71
C PRO A 174 -4.98 9.34 14.01
N SER A 175 -6.26 9.33 14.40
CA SER A 175 -6.77 10.02 15.59
C SER A 175 -6.28 9.47 16.93
N ASN A 176 -5.86 8.21 17.00
CA ASN A 176 -5.48 7.57 18.27
C ASN A 176 -3.98 7.24 18.37
N SER A 177 -3.28 7.14 17.24
CA SER A 177 -1.88 6.73 17.19
C SER A 177 -0.98 7.84 16.65
N HIS A 178 -1.56 8.84 15.97
CA HIS A 178 -0.86 9.90 15.24
C HIS A 178 0.06 9.39 14.12
N VAL A 179 0.04 8.09 13.81
CA VAL A 179 0.78 7.50 12.70
C VAL A 179 0.33 8.13 11.39
N ASP A 180 1.30 8.48 10.54
CA ASP A 180 1.03 9.13 9.26
C ASP A 180 0.58 8.12 8.19
N LEU A 181 1.20 6.94 8.16
CA LEU A 181 1.07 5.99 7.05
C LEU A 181 0.89 4.54 7.54
N PHE A 182 -0.05 3.83 6.94
CA PHE A 182 -0.49 2.49 7.32
C PHE A 182 -0.33 1.52 6.15
N GLY A 183 0.66 0.65 6.25
CA GLY A 183 0.88 -0.45 5.32
C GLY A 183 -0.16 -1.55 5.48
N LEU A 184 -0.67 -2.02 4.35
CA LEU A 184 -1.65 -3.10 4.29
C LEU A 184 -1.05 -4.34 3.61
N ALA A 185 -0.68 -5.34 4.43
CA ALA A 185 -0.09 -6.60 3.97
C ALA A 185 -1.13 -7.56 3.33
N ALA A 186 -1.81 -7.11 2.28
CA ALA A 186 -2.85 -7.84 1.57
C ALA A 186 -2.25 -8.76 0.48
N TYR A 187 -1.67 -9.89 0.88
CA TYR A 187 -0.97 -10.82 -0.01
C TYR A 187 -1.92 -11.78 -0.76
N PRO A 188 -2.13 -11.62 -2.09
CA PRO A 188 -3.17 -12.34 -2.83
C PRO A 188 -2.83 -13.78 -3.19
N CYS A 189 -1.55 -14.10 -3.40
CA CYS A 189 -1.12 -15.35 -4.01
C CYS A 189 -0.74 -16.38 -2.95
N ARG A 190 -1.62 -17.36 -2.75
CA ARG A 190 -1.51 -18.36 -1.68
C ARG A 190 -2.04 -19.73 -2.10
N THR A 191 -1.43 -20.80 -1.56
CA THR A 191 -1.82 -22.17 -1.92
C THR A 191 -3.20 -22.56 -1.39
N ASP A 192 -3.63 -22.01 -0.25
CA ASP A 192 -4.96 -22.28 0.33
C ASP A 192 -6.10 -21.56 -0.43
N LEU A 193 -5.75 -20.60 -1.29
CA LEU A 193 -6.68 -19.94 -2.21
C LEU A 193 -6.67 -20.58 -3.61
N GLY A 194 -5.82 -21.58 -3.84
CA GLY A 194 -5.65 -22.22 -5.16
C GLY A 194 -4.99 -21.33 -6.22
N GLY A 195 -4.32 -20.24 -5.81
CA GLY A 195 -3.74 -19.23 -6.70
C GLY A 195 -3.76 -17.84 -6.09
N CYS A 196 -4.03 -16.83 -6.92
CA CYS A 196 -4.15 -15.43 -6.47
C CYS A 196 -5.61 -14.99 -6.38
N ASP A 197 -6.02 -14.51 -5.21
CA ASP A 197 -7.31 -13.83 -4.98
C ASP A 197 -7.08 -12.32 -4.84
N TYR A 198 -7.20 -11.58 -5.94
CA TYR A 198 -6.95 -10.13 -5.96
C TYR A 198 -7.96 -9.34 -5.13
N ASP A 199 -9.16 -9.88 -4.90
CA ASP A 199 -10.19 -9.21 -4.10
C ASP A 199 -9.79 -9.10 -2.62
N ILE A 200 -8.72 -9.79 -2.18
CA ILE A 200 -8.16 -9.58 -0.85
C ILE A 200 -7.72 -8.13 -0.65
N ILE A 201 -7.23 -7.46 -1.71
CA ILE A 201 -6.77 -6.07 -1.65
C ILE A 201 -7.97 -5.17 -1.33
N ASP A 202 -9.10 -5.36 -2.00
CA ASP A 202 -10.34 -4.63 -1.72
C ASP A 202 -10.83 -4.82 -0.30
N ARG A 203 -10.79 -6.06 0.19
CA ARG A 203 -11.23 -6.36 1.56
C ARG A 203 -10.37 -5.66 2.59
N TYR A 204 -9.05 -5.64 2.39
CA TYR A 204 -8.12 -4.95 3.30
C TYR A 204 -8.30 -3.43 3.24
N VAL A 205 -8.43 -2.85 2.05
CA VAL A 205 -8.69 -1.40 1.89
C VAL A 205 -10.04 -1.03 2.50
N GLY A 206 -11.08 -1.84 2.29
CA GLY A 206 -12.40 -1.67 2.90
C GLY A 206 -12.33 -1.71 4.43
N ALA A 207 -11.64 -2.71 4.99
CA ALA A 207 -11.45 -2.83 6.44
C ALA A 207 -10.65 -1.67 7.04
N ALA A 208 -9.66 -1.12 6.32
CA ALA A 208 -8.92 0.05 6.74
C ALA A 208 -9.83 1.30 6.77
N SER A 209 -10.66 1.47 5.73
CA SER A 209 -11.64 2.55 5.68
C SER A 209 -12.69 2.45 6.80
N GLU A 210 -13.17 1.24 7.12
CA GLU A 210 -14.08 1.00 8.24
C GLU A 210 -13.44 1.30 9.59
N ALA A 211 -12.12 1.16 9.70
CA ALA A 211 -11.34 1.50 10.88
C ALA A 211 -10.90 2.98 10.94
N GLY A 212 -11.41 3.84 10.04
CA GLY A 212 -11.12 5.27 10.07
C GLY A 212 -9.85 5.70 9.32
N ILE A 213 -9.22 4.80 8.55
CA ILE A 213 -8.02 5.09 7.76
C ILE A 213 -8.43 5.39 6.33
N SER A 214 -8.34 6.66 5.92
CA SER A 214 -8.60 7.06 4.54
C SER A 214 -7.45 6.65 3.61
N SER A 215 -7.73 6.55 2.31
CA SER A 215 -6.80 6.02 1.31
C SER A 215 -5.49 6.81 1.19
N ASP A 216 -5.48 8.10 1.52
CA ASP A 216 -4.29 8.95 1.55
C ASP A 216 -3.31 8.59 2.68
N HIS A 217 -3.76 7.87 3.69
CA HIS A 217 -2.92 7.31 4.74
C HIS A 217 -2.46 5.86 4.45
N VAL A 218 -2.92 5.25 3.35
CA VAL A 218 -2.62 3.85 3.03
C VAL A 218 -1.31 3.74 2.25
N VAL A 219 -0.45 2.81 2.66
CA VAL A 219 0.72 2.37 1.90
C VAL A 219 0.39 1.03 1.22
N PRO A 220 0.32 0.99 -0.12
CA PRO A 220 0.20 -0.26 -0.85
C PRO A 220 1.40 -1.18 -0.57
N ILE A 221 1.12 -2.45 -0.25
CA ILE A 221 2.15 -3.48 -0.12
C ILE A 221 1.92 -4.55 -1.19
N TYR A 222 2.89 -4.69 -2.08
CA TYR A 222 2.91 -5.67 -3.16
C TYR A 222 3.59 -6.96 -2.70
N GLN A 223 3.01 -8.10 -3.06
CA GLN A 223 3.57 -9.41 -2.72
C GLN A 223 4.70 -9.76 -3.70
N THR A 224 5.96 -9.59 -3.34
CA THR A 224 7.09 -9.99 -4.21
C THR A 224 7.88 -11.16 -3.63
N PHE A 225 7.18 -12.03 -2.90
CA PHE A 225 7.76 -13.17 -2.21
C PHE A 225 6.83 -14.39 -2.23
N GLY A 226 7.41 -15.55 -1.94
CA GLY A 226 6.70 -16.77 -1.63
C GLY A 226 7.62 -17.96 -1.47
N GLU A 227 7.06 -19.16 -1.30
CA GLU A 227 7.80 -20.34 -0.86
C GLU A 227 8.36 -20.15 0.58
N GLY A 228 9.51 -20.74 0.92
CA GLY A 228 10.12 -20.61 2.26
C GLY A 228 9.28 -21.20 3.38
N ASP A 229 9.47 -20.71 4.62
CA ASP A 229 8.78 -21.17 5.85
C ASP A 229 7.59 -20.29 6.29
N TRP A 230 7.20 -19.30 5.49
CA TRP A 230 6.05 -18.46 5.79
C TRP A 230 4.72 -19.22 5.65
N VAL A 231 3.84 -19.01 6.63
CA VAL A 231 2.50 -19.61 6.65
C VAL A 231 1.48 -18.55 6.28
N ALA A 232 0.54 -18.91 5.41
CA ALA A 232 -0.54 -18.05 4.97
C ALA A 232 -1.86 -18.76 5.29
N GLY A 233 -2.46 -18.46 6.45
CA GLY A 233 -3.65 -19.19 6.93
C GLY A 233 -3.37 -20.68 7.09
N THR A 234 -4.04 -21.51 6.29
CA THR A 234 -3.80 -22.97 6.23
C THR A 234 -2.86 -23.39 5.10
N GLY A 235 -2.36 -22.43 4.31
CA GLY A 235 -1.48 -22.65 3.16
C GLY A 235 -0.13 -21.94 3.29
N ARG A 236 0.50 -21.72 2.13
CA ARG A 236 1.78 -21.02 1.97
C ARG A 236 1.61 -19.83 1.01
N TYR A 237 2.47 -18.83 1.14
CA TYR A 237 2.59 -17.78 0.13
C TYR A 237 3.22 -18.32 -1.15
N ILE A 238 2.74 -17.84 -2.30
CA ILE A 238 3.23 -18.16 -3.63
C ILE A 238 3.86 -16.90 -4.20
N MET A 239 5.06 -17.00 -4.75
CA MET A 239 5.68 -15.87 -5.43
C MET A 239 4.90 -15.60 -6.73
N PRO A 240 4.36 -14.38 -6.94
CA PRO A 240 3.61 -14.09 -8.16
C PRO A 240 4.50 -14.19 -9.41
N ASP A 241 3.88 -14.59 -10.52
CA ASP A 241 4.47 -14.38 -11.86
C ASP A 241 4.23 -12.93 -12.34
N ALA A 242 4.82 -12.55 -13.48
CA ALA A 242 4.69 -11.18 -13.99
C ALA A 242 3.27 -10.74 -14.33
N THR A 243 2.41 -11.68 -14.77
CA THR A 243 1.01 -11.37 -15.09
C THR A 243 0.24 -11.11 -13.80
N GLN A 244 0.47 -11.96 -12.79
CA GLN A 244 -0.12 -11.82 -11.46
C GLN A 244 0.35 -10.52 -10.79
N GLU A 245 1.65 -10.20 -10.85
CA GLU A 245 2.19 -8.96 -10.28
C GLU A 245 1.61 -7.71 -10.95
N THR A 246 1.46 -7.73 -12.27
CA THR A 246 0.80 -6.63 -13.00
C THR A 246 -0.65 -6.44 -12.55
N ALA A 247 -1.37 -7.52 -12.24
CA ALA A 247 -2.73 -7.45 -11.72
C ALA A 247 -2.77 -6.89 -10.29
N ILE A 248 -1.82 -7.29 -9.43
CA ILE A 248 -1.65 -6.76 -8.07
C ILE A 248 -1.42 -5.25 -8.10
N LEU A 249 -0.44 -4.79 -8.89
CA LEU A 249 -0.12 -3.36 -9.05
C LEU A 249 -1.33 -2.57 -9.57
N SER A 250 -2.01 -3.09 -10.60
CA SER A 250 -3.21 -2.47 -11.18
C SER A 250 -4.35 -2.36 -10.19
N ARG A 251 -4.53 -3.35 -9.32
CA ARG A 251 -5.59 -3.33 -8.32
C ARG A 251 -5.32 -2.31 -7.22
N TRP A 252 -4.10 -2.28 -6.69
CA TRP A 252 -3.67 -1.26 -5.72
C TRP A 252 -3.82 0.15 -6.27
N HIS A 253 -3.37 0.39 -7.51
CA HIS A 253 -3.52 1.66 -8.22
C HIS A 253 -4.97 2.16 -8.23
N GLN A 254 -5.94 1.28 -8.47
CA GLN A 254 -7.36 1.67 -8.53
C GLN A 254 -7.91 2.11 -7.18
N LEU A 255 -7.43 1.51 -6.10
CA LEU A 255 -7.95 1.70 -4.74
C LEU A 255 -7.21 2.82 -3.99
N VAL A 256 -5.92 2.97 -4.26
CA VAL A 256 -5.02 3.94 -3.63
C VAL A 256 -4.25 4.67 -4.72
N PRO A 257 -4.88 5.66 -5.39
CA PRO A 257 -4.30 6.28 -6.58
C PRO A 257 -3.29 7.38 -6.28
N ALA A 258 -2.97 7.72 -5.04
CA ALA A 258 -1.96 8.73 -4.75
C ALA A 258 -1.34 8.49 -3.37
N PRO A 259 -0.69 7.34 -3.14
CA PRO A 259 -0.03 7.08 -1.87
C PRO A 259 1.23 7.94 -1.74
N ASP A 260 1.62 8.30 -0.51
CA ASP A 260 2.89 8.99 -0.24
C ASP A 260 4.11 8.09 -0.56
N MET A 261 3.96 6.78 -0.39
CA MET A 261 4.94 5.75 -0.74
C MET A 261 4.26 4.42 -1.05
N ASP A 262 4.95 3.54 -1.76
CA ASP A 262 4.54 2.13 -1.88
C ASP A 262 5.68 1.17 -1.48
N MET A 263 5.33 -0.09 -1.30
CA MET A 263 6.23 -1.10 -0.77
C MET A 263 6.12 -2.42 -1.53
N ALA A 264 7.24 -2.94 -2.02
CA ALA A 264 7.34 -4.33 -2.48
C ALA A 264 7.92 -5.17 -1.34
N TYR A 265 7.13 -6.08 -0.75
CA TYR A 265 7.61 -6.96 0.30
C TYR A 265 8.04 -8.31 -0.29
N SER A 266 9.32 -8.68 -0.28
CA SER A 266 10.50 -7.87 0.07
C SER A 266 11.57 -7.91 -1.02
N TRP A 267 12.59 -7.05 -0.91
CA TRP A 267 13.79 -7.15 -1.73
C TRP A 267 14.55 -8.43 -1.41
N GLY A 268 15.01 -8.54 -0.16
CA GLY A 268 15.78 -9.66 0.34
C GLY A 268 14.94 -10.84 0.79
N SER A 269 15.49 -12.04 0.64
CA SER A 269 14.90 -13.28 1.15
C SER A 269 14.85 -13.30 2.68
N GLN A 270 13.77 -13.87 3.22
CA GLN A 270 13.58 -14.13 4.63
C GLN A 270 13.04 -15.55 4.84
N ARG A 271 13.50 -16.22 5.90
CA ARG A 271 13.01 -17.56 6.27
C ARG A 271 13.03 -18.57 5.10
N GLY A 272 14.06 -18.47 4.25
CA GLY A 272 14.27 -19.36 3.10
C GLY A 272 13.27 -19.19 1.97
N ASP A 273 12.51 -18.09 1.93
CA ASP A 273 11.63 -17.78 0.81
C ASP A 273 12.41 -17.36 -0.45
N ARG A 274 11.69 -17.20 -1.55
CA ARG A 274 12.16 -16.43 -2.69
C ARG A 274 11.59 -15.03 -2.57
N ALA A 275 12.42 -14.03 -2.84
CA ALA A 275 12.09 -12.62 -2.79
C ALA A 275 12.43 -11.92 -4.11
N LEU A 276 12.17 -10.62 -4.19
CA LEU A 276 12.32 -9.83 -5.42
C LEU A 276 13.74 -9.90 -5.96
N GLU A 277 14.77 -9.95 -5.11
CA GLU A 277 16.17 -10.08 -5.53
C GLU A 277 16.45 -11.33 -6.38
N ASN A 278 15.63 -12.39 -6.20
CA ASN A 278 15.74 -13.66 -6.90
C ASN A 278 14.91 -13.74 -8.19
N SER A 279 14.16 -12.69 -8.54
CA SER A 279 13.28 -12.67 -9.73
C SER A 279 13.62 -11.50 -10.67
N ALA A 280 14.38 -11.79 -11.73
CA ALA A 280 14.67 -10.80 -12.77
C ALA A 280 13.40 -10.34 -13.50
N GLU A 281 12.40 -11.21 -13.62
CA GLU A 281 11.14 -10.90 -14.29
C GLU A 281 10.33 -9.87 -13.48
N LEU A 282 10.16 -10.08 -12.17
CA LEU A 282 9.48 -9.10 -11.32
C LEU A 282 10.30 -7.82 -11.17
N GLN A 283 11.64 -7.89 -11.10
CA GLN A 283 12.49 -6.68 -11.12
C GLN A 283 12.23 -5.81 -12.36
N ALA A 284 11.98 -6.41 -13.53
CA ALA A 284 11.64 -5.66 -14.75
C ALA A 284 10.24 -5.02 -14.68
N ILE A 285 9.26 -5.71 -14.09
CA ILE A 285 7.92 -5.15 -13.83
C ILE A 285 8.01 -3.92 -12.91
N PHE A 286 8.73 -4.03 -11.80
CA PHE A 286 8.93 -2.91 -10.87
C PHE A 286 9.76 -1.79 -11.47
N ALA A 287 10.79 -2.08 -12.25
CA ALA A 287 11.54 -1.05 -12.96
C ALA A 287 10.63 -0.19 -13.86
N LYS A 288 9.65 -0.81 -14.52
CA LYS A 288 8.66 -0.08 -15.32
C LYS A 288 7.69 0.71 -14.43
N HIS A 289 7.13 0.09 -13.39
CA HIS A 289 6.23 0.75 -12.43
C HIS A 289 6.90 2.00 -11.82
N ASN A 290 8.09 1.84 -11.27
CA ASN A 290 8.82 2.87 -10.53
C ASN A 290 9.35 4.01 -11.41
N THR A 291 9.56 3.78 -12.71
CA THR A 291 10.06 4.82 -13.65
C THR A 291 8.95 5.54 -14.40
N THR A 292 7.79 4.92 -14.59
CA THR A 292 6.63 5.55 -15.25
C THR A 292 6.15 6.77 -14.45
N THR A 293 6.30 6.72 -13.13
CA THR A 293 5.92 7.82 -12.24
C THR A 293 6.91 8.98 -12.22
N ALA A 294 8.20 8.74 -12.52
CA ALA A 294 9.23 9.77 -12.56
C ALA A 294 9.22 10.58 -13.87
N ASN A 295 8.86 9.98 -15.00
CA ASN A 295 8.90 10.62 -16.32
C ASN A 295 7.70 11.54 -16.63
N GLU A 296 6.66 11.60 -15.78
CA GLU A 296 5.58 12.59 -15.88
C GLU A 296 5.87 13.88 -15.08
N LEU A 297 7.04 13.99 -14.44
CA LEU A 297 7.44 15.12 -13.59
C LEU A 297 8.43 16.10 -14.23
N VAL A 298 8.76 15.93 -15.51
CA VAL A 298 9.52 16.94 -16.27
C VAL A 298 8.52 17.76 -17.09
N PRO A 299 8.32 19.06 -16.79
CA PRO A 299 7.51 19.95 -17.63
C PRO A 299 8.13 20.19 -19.01
#